data_AF-A0A166X9W4-F1
#
_entry.id   AF-A0A166X9W4-F1
#
_cell.length_a   1.000
_cell.length_b   1.000
_cell.length_c   1.000
_cell.angle_alpha   90.00
_cell.angle_beta   90.00
_cell.angle_gamma   90.00
#
_symmetry.space_group_name_H-M   'P 1'
#
loop_
_entity.id
_entity.type
_entity.pdbx_description
1 polymer ?
#
loop_
_entity_poly.entity_id
_entity_poly.type
_entity_poly.pdbx_seq_one_letter_code
_entity_poly.pdbx_strand_id
1 'polypeptide(L)' 'IISLLTSGHSTRAVASQTGVSKSKIAYIAKEKHPDKENLRGGQPSKLSPTDKRAISIQIQTGKAENAVQVAKNINTTLPH' A
#
# COMPACT_ATOMS: atom_id res chain seq x y z
N ILE A 1 -20.31 -0.62 1.23
CA ILE A 1 -19.04 0.13 1.47
C ILE A 1 -17.87 -0.56 0.79
N ILE A 2 -17.50 -1.78 1.18
CA ILE A 2 -16.34 -2.49 0.59
C ILE A 2 -16.52 -2.68 -0.92
N SER A 3 -17.67 -3.19 -1.39
CA SER A 3 -17.98 -3.32 -2.81
C SER A 3 -17.79 -2.03 -3.60
N LEU A 4 -18.25 -0.90 -3.06
CA LEU A 4 -18.12 0.43 -3.66
C LEU A 4 -16.67 0.93 -3.69
N LEU A 5 -15.85 0.57 -2.70
CA LEU A 5 -14.42 0.88 -2.69
C LEU A 5 -13.66 0.02 -3.71
N THR A 6 -14.03 -1.26 -3.85
CA THR A 6 -13.46 -2.18 -4.83
C THR A 6 -13.82 -1.79 -6.26
N SER A 7 -15.03 -1.26 -6.49
CA SER A 7 -15.45 -0.71 -7.79
C SER A 7 -14.81 0.64 -8.14
N GLY A 8 -13.91 1.16 -7.28
CA GLY A 8 -13.12 2.35 -7.56
C GLY A 8 -13.76 3.68 -7.15
N HIS A 9 -14.88 3.67 -6.43
CA HIS A 9 -15.47 4.91 -5.94
C HIS A 9 -14.60 5.60 -4.87
N SER A 10 -14.59 6.92 -4.89
CA SER A 10 -13.87 7.72 -3.90
C SER A 10 -14.53 7.61 -2.52
N THR A 11 -13.74 7.79 -1.46
CA THR A 11 -14.25 7.80 -0.08
C THR A 11 -15.35 8.84 0.13
N ARG A 12 -15.29 9.97 -0.59
CA ARG A 12 -16.33 11.01 -0.60
C ARG A 12 -17.63 10.52 -1.26
N ALA A 13 -17.54 9.87 -2.41
CA ALA A 13 -18.71 9.31 -3.09
C ALA A 13 -19.40 8.22 -2.25
N VAL A 14 -18.61 7.33 -1.64
CA VAL A 14 -19.13 6.29 -0.74
C VAL A 14 -19.80 6.90 0.50
N ALA A 15 -19.24 7.98 1.07
CA ALA A 15 -19.83 8.67 2.22
C ALA A 15 -21.19 9.27 1.85
N SER A 16 -21.28 9.93 0.69
CA SER A 16 -22.53 10.50 0.19
C SER A 16 -23.60 9.43 -0.06
N GLN A 17 -23.22 8.24 -0.52
CA GLN A 17 -24.16 7.17 -0.87
C GLN A 17 -24.61 6.35 0.35
N THR A 18 -23.76 6.20 1.36
CA THR A 18 -24.02 5.31 2.51
C THR A 18 -24.37 6.04 3.80
N GLY A 19 -24.21 7.37 3.85
CA GLY A 19 -24.41 8.18 5.06
C GLY A 19 -23.35 7.93 6.16
N VAL A 20 -22.38 7.04 5.91
CA VAL A 20 -21.29 6.76 6.86
C VAL A 20 -20.23 7.86 6.76
N SER A 21 -19.66 8.24 7.91
CA SER A 21 -18.63 9.27 7.96
C SER A 21 -17.43 8.92 7.07
N LYS A 22 -16.91 9.94 6.37
CA LYS A 22 -15.74 9.80 5.49
C LYS A 22 -14.56 9.16 6.23
N SER A 23 -14.35 9.51 7.50
CA SER A 23 -13.27 8.97 8.34
C SER A 23 -13.41 7.47 8.55
N LYS A 24 -14.62 6.97 8.83
CA LYS A 24 -14.89 5.53 9.00
C LYS A 24 -14.68 4.77 7.69
N ILE A 25 -15.09 5.35 6.57
CA ILE A 25 -14.87 4.76 5.24
C ILE A 25 -13.37 4.73 4.89
N ALA A 26 -12.63 5.80 5.18
CA ALA A 26 -11.19 5.85 4.97
C ALA A 26 -10.43 4.82 5.83
N TYR A 27 -10.87 4.61 7.08
CA TYR A 27 -10.35 3.55 7.94
C TYR A 27 -10.55 2.17 7.31
N ILE A 28 -11.79 1.85 6.89
CA ILE A 28 -12.10 0.57 6.23
C ILE A 28 -11.28 0.38 4.94
N ALA A 29 -11.12 1.45 4.16
CA ALA A 29 -10.33 1.40 2.93
C ALA A 29 -8.86 1.07 3.20
N LYS A 30 -8.26 1.66 4.24
CA LYS A 30 -6.88 1.40 4.64
C LYS A 30 -6.70 0.00 5.22
N GLU A 31 -7.67 -0.49 5.98
CA GLU A 31 -7.65 -1.85 6.54
C GLU A 31 -7.71 -2.93 5.44
N LYS A 32 -8.54 -2.72 4.42
CA LYS A 32 -8.69 -3.67 3.31
C LYS A 32 -7.65 -3.53 2.21
N HIS A 33 -7.09 -2.33 2.03
CA HIS A 33 -6.09 -2.04 1.00
C HIS A 33 -4.93 -1.22 1.59
N PRO A 34 -4.10 -1.83 2.47
CA PRO A 34 -3.02 -1.10 3.15
C PRO A 34 -1.96 -0.55 2.18
N ASP A 35 -1.81 -1.17 1.02
CA ASP A 35 -0.82 -0.80 -0.01
C ASP A 35 -1.33 0.24 -1.02
N LYS A 36 -2.60 0.61 -0.95
CA LYS A 36 -3.19 1.56 -1.90
C LYS A 36 -2.69 2.97 -1.58
N GLU A 37 -2.04 3.60 -2.55
CA GLU A 37 -1.57 4.98 -2.39
C GLU A 37 -2.75 5.93 -2.11
N ASN A 38 -2.57 6.78 -1.10
CA ASN A 38 -3.61 7.73 -0.66
C ASN A 38 -3.73 8.96 -1.57
N LEU A 39 -2.69 9.28 -2.34
CA LEU A 39 -2.58 10.49 -3.14
C LEU A 39 -1.98 10.17 -4.50
N ARG A 40 -2.61 10.68 -5.56
CA ARG A 40 -2.07 10.62 -6.94
C ARG A 40 -1.01 11.69 -7.22
N GLY A 41 -0.74 12.60 -6.27
CA GLY A 41 0.19 13.72 -6.43
C GLY A 41 1.27 13.69 -5.35
N GLY A 42 2.53 13.69 -5.77
CA GLY A 42 3.71 13.65 -4.91
C GLY A 42 4.93 13.09 -5.65
N GLN A 43 6.10 13.12 -5.02
CA GLN A 43 7.28 12.42 -5.54
C GLN A 43 7.01 10.90 -5.52
N PRO A 44 7.22 10.17 -6.63
CA PRO A 44 7.04 8.74 -6.65
C PRO A 44 7.93 8.07 -5.62
N SER A 45 7.36 7.12 -4.87
CA SER A 45 8.11 6.33 -3.88
C SER A 45 9.22 5.55 -4.58
N LYS A 46 10.45 5.60 -4.04
CA LYS A 46 11.59 4.81 -4.55
C LYS A 46 11.35 3.30 -4.51
N LEU A 47 10.46 2.86 -3.61
CA LEU A 47 10.09 1.45 -3.45
C LEU A 47 8.59 1.31 -3.70
N SER A 48 8.23 0.38 -4.56
CA SER A 48 6.84 -0.01 -4.76
C SER A 48 6.29 -0.73 -3.52
N PRO A 49 4.96 -0.80 -3.34
CA PRO A 49 4.38 -1.59 -2.25
C PRO A 49 4.78 -3.08 -2.32
N THR A 50 4.94 -3.61 -3.54
CA THR A 50 5.44 -4.97 -3.76
C THR A 50 6.85 -5.15 -3.22
N ASP A 51 7.73 -4.17 -3.45
CA ASP A 51 9.11 -4.21 -2.94
C ASP A 51 9.13 -4.20 -1.42
N LYS A 52 8.30 -3.34 -0.79
CA LYS A 52 8.16 -3.29 0.68
C LYS A 52 7.70 -4.62 1.26
N ARG A 53 6.77 -5.30 0.60
CA ARG A 53 6.31 -6.65 0.99
C ARG A 53 7.42 -7.68 0.82
N ALA A 54 8.13 -7.69 -0.30
CA ALA A 54 9.24 -8.61 -0.55
C ALA A 54 10.36 -8.45 0.49
N ILE A 55 10.70 -7.21 0.85
CA ILE A 55 11.67 -6.91 1.92
C ILE A 55 11.20 -7.47 3.26
N SER A 56 9.93 -7.23 3.61
CA SER A 56 9.35 -7.74 4.86
C SER A 56 9.44 -9.26 4.94
N ILE A 57 9.18 -9.96 3.82
CA ILE A 57 9.33 -11.42 3.74
C ILE A 57 10.80 -11.83 3.88
N GLN A 58 11.74 -11.14 3.23
CA GLN A 58 13.17 -11.45 3.36
C GLN A 58 13.66 -11.34 4.81
N ILE A 59 13.23 -10.30 5.52
CA ILE A 59 13.55 -10.11 6.95
C ILE A 59 12.91 -11.22 7.78
N GLN A 60 11.61 -11.49 7.59
CA GLN A 60 10.89 -12.52 8.33
C GLN A 60 11.43 -13.93 8.10
N THR A 61 11.94 -14.22 6.91
CA THR A 61 12.49 -15.53 6.53
C THR A 61 13.98 -15.67 6.84
N GLY A 62 14.61 -14.66 7.44
CA GLY A 62 16.04 -14.67 7.75
C GLY A 62 16.96 -14.60 6.53
N LYS A 63 16.42 -14.27 5.35
CA LYS A 63 17.20 -14.10 4.11
C LYS A 63 18.00 -12.79 4.09
N ALA A 64 17.65 -11.85 4.96
CA ALA A 64 18.41 -10.62 5.16
C ALA A 64 18.41 -10.22 6.64
N GLU A 65 19.59 -10.07 7.21
CA GLU A 65 19.81 -9.72 8.62
C GLU A 65 20.08 -8.23 8.81
N ASN A 66 20.45 -7.52 7.73
CA ASN A 66 20.76 -6.10 7.78
C ASN A 66 20.27 -5.33 6.54
N ALA A 67 20.16 -4.02 6.70
CA ALA A 67 19.67 -3.11 5.65
C ALA A 67 20.53 -3.15 4.37
N VAL A 68 21.82 -3.47 4.47
CA VAL A 68 22.74 -3.53 3.33
C VAL A 68 22.45 -4.75 2.45
N GLN A 69 22.20 -5.91 3.05
CA GLN A 69 21.79 -7.13 2.36
C GLN A 69 20.43 -6.94 1.68
N VAL A 70 19.48 -6.33 2.39
CA VAL A 70 18.16 -5.96 1.83
C VAL A 70 18.34 -5.06 0.60
N ALA A 71 19.15 -4.00 0.70
CA ALA A 71 19.38 -3.08 -0.41
C ALA A 71 20.05 -3.75 -1.63
N LYS A 72 21.04 -4.63 -1.41
CA LYS A 72 21.66 -5.42 -2.49
C LYS A 72 20.63 -6.31 -3.18
N ASN A 73 19.80 -7.00 -2.43
CA ASN A 73 18.78 -7.90 -3.00
C ASN A 73 17.79 -7.11 -3.85
N ILE A 74 17.29 -5.97 -3.35
CA ILE A 74 16.37 -5.08 -4.08
C ILE A 74 16.98 -4.60 -5.39
N ASN A 75 18.20 -4.04 -5.35
CA ASN A 75 18.88 -3.51 -6.53
C ASN A 75 19.18 -4.60 -7.57
N THR A 76 19.33 -5.87 -7.14
CA THR A 76 19.53 -6.99 -8.07
C THR A 76 18.22 -7.43 -8.72
N THR A 77 17.07 -7.23 -8.07
CA THR A 77 15.74 -7.64 -8.55
C THR A 77 14.95 -6.55 -9.28
N LEU A 78 15.31 -5.28 -9.14
CA LEU A 78 14.65 -4.16 -9.82
C LEU A 78 15.40 -3.79 -11.10
N PRO A 79 14.81 -3.94 -12.30
CA PRO A 79 15.38 -3.36 -13.51
C PRO A 79 15.34 -1.83 -13.41
N HIS A 80 16.45 -1.19 -13.79
CA HIS A 80 16.60 0.26 -13.84
C HIS A 80 15.59 0.96 -14.76
#